data_AF-A0A7T4QWR7-F1
#
_entry.id   AF-A0A7T4QWR7-F1
#
_cell.length_a   1.000
_cell.length_b   1.000
_cell.length_c   1.000
_cell.angle_alpha   90.00
_cell.angle_beta   90.00
_cell.angle_gamma   90.00
#
_symmetry.space_group_name_H-M   'P 1'
#
loop_
_entity.id
_entity.type
_entity.pdbx_description
1 polymer ?
#
loop_
_entity_poly.entity_id
_entity_poly.type
_entity_poly.pdbx_seq_one_letter_code
_entity_poly.pdbx_strand_id
1 'polypeptide(L)'
;MASKIKIPALLLASLGLISLSSCNGSSIDTIKAMESNYDNEDKSITLIGEFDAPLFTFSSGKSTFIPMNFVVKSSAFSSEKFTATSVILPIGTNKNNVLFEIPMDQKKYSLKDFYVVDNTGEKINLEQHTTYKMTGTVHYTELEKPESERDNTNFNYKITNVIIEKD
;
A
#
# COMPACT_ATOMS: atom_id res chain seq x y z
N MET A 1 20.93 62.30 23.02
CA MET A 1 21.83 61.79 21.97
C MET A 1 22.11 60.33 22.29
N ALA A 2 21.51 59.39 21.56
CA ALA A 2 22.17 58.49 20.59
C ALA A 2 23.23 57.58 21.27
N SER A 3 23.20 56.25 21.19
CA SER A 3 22.91 55.39 20.04
C SER A 3 22.46 53.99 20.47
N LYS A 4 21.65 53.36 19.63
CA LYS A 4 21.15 51.98 19.73
C LYS A 4 22.23 51.00 19.30
N ILE A 5 22.39 49.89 20.01
CA ILE A 5 22.91 48.65 19.41
C ILE A 5 21.81 47.61 19.53
N LYS A 6 21.22 47.29 18.37
CA LYS A 6 20.26 46.21 18.19
C LYS A 6 21.05 44.92 18.00
N ILE A 7 20.84 43.93 18.87
CA ILE A 7 21.32 42.56 18.63
C ILE A 7 20.23 41.86 17.81
N PRO A 8 20.52 41.34 16.61
CA PRO A 8 19.56 40.57 15.84
C PRO A 8 19.59 39.13 16.36
N ALA A 9 18.57 38.72 17.10
CA ALA A 9 18.29 37.31 17.34
C ALA A 9 17.51 36.77 16.13
N LEU A 10 18.22 36.61 15.01
CA LEU A 10 17.82 35.69 13.96
C LEU A 10 18.36 34.31 14.37
N LEU A 11 17.51 33.29 14.19
CA LEU A 11 17.79 31.88 13.95
C LEU A 11 17.12 30.87 14.90
N LEU A 12 16.61 29.84 14.24
CA LEU A 12 16.08 28.57 14.72
C LEU A 12 14.61 28.56 15.18
N ALA A 13 13.72 29.04 14.31
CA ALA A 13 12.48 28.29 14.10
C ALA A 13 12.82 27.09 13.19
N SER A 14 12.71 25.92 13.79
CA SER A 14 12.99 24.58 13.27
C SER A 14 12.59 24.34 11.81
N LEU A 15 13.51 23.69 11.10
CA LEU A 15 13.26 22.89 9.91
C LEU A 15 12.12 21.89 10.17
N GLY A 16 10.89 22.31 9.90
CA GLY A 16 9.69 21.49 9.91
C GLY A 16 9.02 21.56 8.56
N LEU A 17 9.77 21.23 7.50
CA LEU A 17 9.23 21.05 6.16
C LEU A 17 9.71 19.68 5.65
N ILE A 18 9.05 18.65 6.17
CA ILE A 18 8.29 17.70 5.35
C ILE A 18 9.07 17.19 4.13
N SER A 19 9.89 16.15 4.34
CA SER A 19 10.47 15.34 3.28
C SER A 19 9.40 14.42 2.65
N LEU A 20 8.41 14.99 1.95
CA LEU A 20 7.33 14.21 1.30
C LEU A 20 7.61 13.83 -0.16
N SER A 21 8.80 14.11 -0.69
CA SER A 21 9.06 14.01 -2.14
C SER A 21 10.05 12.94 -2.59
N SER A 22 10.60 12.10 -1.68
CA SER A 22 11.61 11.10 -2.06
C SER A 22 11.35 9.66 -1.60
N CYS A 23 10.38 9.40 -0.71
CA CYS A 23 10.19 8.05 -0.15
C CYS A 23 9.52 7.07 -1.12
N ASN A 24 8.75 7.55 -2.10
CA ASN A 24 7.98 6.68 -3.00
C ASN A 24 8.77 6.18 -4.21
N GLY A 25 9.94 6.76 -4.51
CA GLY A 25 10.76 6.34 -5.66
C GLY A 25 11.16 4.86 -5.58
N SER A 26 11.61 4.41 -4.40
CA SER A 26 11.95 3.00 -4.17
C SER A 26 10.74 2.07 -4.29
N SER A 27 9.55 2.52 -3.87
CA SER A 27 8.31 1.75 -4.01
C SER A 27 7.92 1.57 -5.48
N ILE A 28 8.07 2.62 -6.29
CA ILE A 28 7.82 2.57 -7.74
C ILE A 28 8.81 1.63 -8.43
N ASP A 29 10.09 1.75 -8.12
CA ASP A 29 11.13 0.89 -8.70
C ASP A 29 10.90 -0.57 -8.33
N THR A 30 10.44 -0.84 -7.11
CA THR A 30 10.06 -2.19 -6.66
C THR A 30 8.89 -2.73 -7.45
N ILE A 31 7.83 -1.95 -7.68
CA ILE A 31 6.69 -2.40 -8.52
C ILE A 31 7.14 -2.71 -9.94
N LYS A 32 7.95 -1.84 -10.55
CA LYS A 32 8.49 -2.06 -11.91
C LYS A 32 9.38 -3.31 -11.98
N ALA A 33 10.20 -3.54 -10.96
CA ALA A 33 11.02 -4.75 -10.87
C ALA A 33 10.14 -6.00 -10.81
N MET A 34 9.08 -5.96 -9.97
CA MET A 34 8.14 -7.08 -9.89
C MET A 34 7.47 -7.40 -11.22
N GLU A 35 7.22 -6.40 -12.05
CA GLU A 35 6.55 -6.56 -13.36
C GLU A 35 7.49 -6.89 -14.53
N SER A 36 8.80 -7.03 -14.28
CA SER A 36 9.79 -7.20 -15.35
C SER A 36 10.78 -8.36 -15.15
N ASN A 37 10.87 -8.90 -13.94
CA ASN A 37 11.73 -10.02 -13.63
C ASN A 37 11.21 -10.77 -12.38
N TYR A 38 11.92 -11.82 -11.97
CA TYR A 38 11.57 -12.68 -10.84
C TYR A 38 12.48 -12.47 -9.61
N ASP A 39 13.30 -11.41 -9.57
CA ASP A 39 14.30 -11.21 -8.53
C ASP A 39 13.68 -11.03 -7.14
N ASN A 40 12.38 -10.73 -7.06
CA ASN A 40 11.66 -10.54 -5.82
C ASN A 40 11.04 -11.84 -5.25
N GLU A 41 11.19 -13.00 -5.90
CA GLU A 41 10.59 -14.25 -5.41
C GLU A 41 11.02 -14.55 -3.97
N ASP A 42 10.04 -14.86 -3.12
CA ASP A 42 10.18 -15.14 -1.69
C ASP A 42 10.85 -14.01 -0.86
N LYS A 43 11.00 -12.82 -1.44
CA LYS A 43 11.55 -11.66 -0.75
C LYS A 43 10.46 -10.79 -0.16
N SER A 44 10.77 -10.25 1.02
CA SER A 44 9.97 -9.18 1.61
C SER A 44 10.26 -7.85 0.89
N ILE A 45 9.20 -7.15 0.51
CA ILE A 45 9.25 -5.80 -0.05
C ILE A 45 8.53 -4.82 0.87
N THR A 46 8.86 -3.54 0.74
CA THR A 46 8.16 -2.45 1.44
C THR A 46 7.72 -1.40 0.43
N LEU A 47 6.43 -1.05 0.46
CA LEU A 47 5.81 -0.04 -0.40
C LEU A 47 5.15 1.04 0.46
N ILE A 48 5.21 2.29 0.01
CA ILE A 48 4.49 3.43 0.61
C ILE A 48 3.37 3.86 -0.36
N GLY A 49 2.12 3.81 0.09
CA GLY A 49 0.96 4.04 -0.78
C GLY A 49 -0.39 3.90 -0.09
N GLU A 50 -1.45 3.88 -0.88
CA GLU A 50 -2.84 3.76 -0.41
C GLU A 50 -3.40 2.39 -0.79
N PHE A 51 -4.17 1.77 0.11
CA PHE A 51 -4.98 0.61 -0.27
C PHE A 51 -6.19 1.05 -1.10
N ASP A 52 -6.46 0.31 -2.16
CA ASP A 52 -7.64 0.46 -3.01
C ASP A 52 -8.36 -0.88 -3.14
N ALA A 53 -9.69 -0.84 -3.11
CA ALA A 53 -10.51 -2.05 -3.18
C ALA A 53 -10.73 -2.43 -4.65
N PRO A 54 -10.63 -3.72 -5.02
CA PRO A 54 -10.90 -4.14 -6.39
C PRO A 54 -12.37 -3.86 -6.77
N LEU A 55 -12.57 -3.38 -8.00
CA LEU A 55 -13.89 -2.97 -8.52
C LEU A 55 -14.95 -4.10 -8.55
N PHE A 56 -14.55 -5.37 -8.47
CA PHE A 56 -15.45 -6.55 -8.56
C PHE A 56 -14.97 -7.76 -7.74
N THR A 57 -15.05 -7.71 -6.42
CA THR A 57 -14.98 -8.86 -5.53
C THR A 57 -16.38 -9.24 -5.07
N PHE A 58 -16.97 -10.21 -5.78
CA PHE A 58 -18.01 -11.04 -5.18
C PHE A 58 -17.35 -11.81 -4.03
N SER A 59 -17.38 -11.25 -2.83
CA SER A 59 -17.19 -12.03 -1.61
C SER A 59 -18.35 -13.03 -1.56
N SER A 60 -18.16 -14.23 -2.12
CA SER A 60 -18.91 -15.37 -1.61
C SER A 60 -18.66 -15.34 -0.10
N GLY A 61 -19.70 -15.37 0.74
CA GLY A 61 -19.56 -15.21 2.21
C GLY A 61 -18.71 -16.29 2.90
N LYS A 62 -17.98 -17.10 2.12
CA LYS A 62 -17.01 -18.12 2.52
C LYS A 62 -15.56 -17.68 2.31
N SER A 63 -15.27 -16.57 1.63
CA SER A 63 -13.89 -16.14 1.42
C SER A 63 -13.30 -15.64 2.73
N THR A 64 -12.11 -16.13 3.09
CA THR A 64 -11.36 -15.67 4.27
C THR A 64 -10.26 -14.68 3.93
N PHE A 65 -10.04 -14.42 2.64
CA PHE A 65 -9.05 -13.47 2.11
C PHE A 65 -9.64 -12.67 0.95
N ILE A 66 -9.06 -11.52 0.65
CA ILE A 66 -9.39 -10.69 -0.51
C ILE A 66 -8.11 -10.11 -1.12
N PRO A 67 -7.94 -10.18 -2.45
CA PRO A 67 -6.89 -9.44 -3.13
C PRO A 67 -7.24 -7.94 -3.14
N MET A 68 -6.32 -7.12 -2.67
CA MET A 68 -6.42 -5.66 -2.67
C MET A 68 -5.40 -5.06 -3.64
N ASN A 69 -5.75 -3.90 -4.19
CA ASN A 69 -4.79 -3.07 -4.89
C ASN A 69 -4.02 -2.22 -3.86
N PHE A 70 -2.74 -1.99 -4.10
CA PHE A 70 -1.92 -1.05 -3.36
C PHE A 70 -1.32 -0.03 -4.31
N VAL A 71 -1.76 1.22 -4.19
CA VAL A 71 -1.50 2.30 -5.15
C VAL A 71 -0.38 3.19 -4.63
N VAL A 72 0.73 3.21 -5.37
CA VAL A 72 1.90 4.06 -5.12
C VAL A 72 1.88 5.23 -6.10
N LYS A 73 1.96 6.46 -5.58
CA LYS A 73 2.05 7.69 -6.37
C LYS A 73 3.46 8.27 -6.25
N SER A 74 3.99 8.87 -7.31
CA SER A 74 5.32 9.53 -7.26
C SER A 74 5.37 10.74 -6.33
N SER A 75 4.22 11.37 -6.06
CA SER A 75 4.04 12.40 -5.01
C SER A 75 2.56 12.52 -4.66
N ALA A 76 2.23 13.23 -3.57
CA ALA A 76 0.85 13.42 -3.10
C ALA A 76 -0.11 14.02 -4.15
N PHE A 77 0.41 14.85 -5.07
CA PHE A 77 -0.38 15.50 -6.12
C PHE A 77 -0.18 14.88 -7.51
N SER A 78 0.56 13.77 -7.60
CA SER A 78 0.82 13.13 -8.88
C SER A 78 -0.43 12.43 -9.42
N SER A 79 -0.68 12.60 -10.72
CA SER A 79 -1.67 11.81 -11.46
C SER A 79 -1.13 10.44 -11.89
N GLU A 80 0.20 10.27 -11.88
CA GLU A 80 0.86 9.00 -12.19
C GLU A 80 0.73 8.04 -11.01
N LYS A 81 0.29 6.81 -11.30
CA LYS A 81 0.01 5.76 -10.32
C LYS A 81 0.66 4.45 -10.77
N PHE A 82 1.28 3.77 -9.83
CA PHE A 82 1.80 2.42 -9.97
C PHE A 82 1.04 1.54 -8.98
N THR A 83 0.58 0.37 -9.40
CA THR A 83 -0.34 -0.44 -8.58
C THR A 83 0.20 -1.85 -8.42
N ALA A 84 0.38 -2.28 -7.17
CA ALA A 84 0.50 -3.70 -6.88
C ALA A 84 -0.91 -4.30 -6.78
N THR A 85 -1.31 -5.13 -7.74
CA THR A 85 -2.72 -5.52 -7.96
C THR A 85 -3.20 -6.72 -7.15
N SER A 86 -2.30 -7.40 -6.44
CA SER A 86 -2.55 -8.71 -5.84
C SER A 86 -2.00 -8.80 -4.41
N VAL A 87 -2.33 -7.80 -3.58
CA VAL A 87 -1.99 -7.81 -2.14
C VAL A 87 -3.05 -8.61 -1.40
N ILE A 88 -2.70 -9.82 -0.95
CA ILE A 88 -3.64 -10.76 -0.36
C ILE A 88 -3.79 -10.47 1.14
N LEU A 89 -4.94 -9.93 1.52
CA LEU A 89 -5.25 -9.63 2.93
C LEU A 89 -6.30 -10.59 3.50
N PRO A 90 -6.11 -11.08 4.74
CA PRO A 90 -7.16 -11.79 5.46
C PRO A 90 -8.34 -10.86 5.75
N ILE A 91 -9.55 -11.41 5.66
CA ILE A 91 -10.78 -10.71 6.02
C ILE A 91 -11.03 -10.88 7.52
N GLY A 92 -11.21 -9.78 8.25
CA GLY A 92 -11.60 -9.82 9.66
C GLY A 92 -11.19 -8.58 10.45
N THR A 93 -11.30 -8.67 11.77
CA THR A 93 -11.05 -7.57 12.71
C THR A 93 -9.67 -7.65 13.39
N ASN A 94 -8.84 -8.63 13.03
CA ASN A 94 -7.50 -8.78 13.60
C ASN A 94 -6.51 -7.82 12.92
N LYS A 95 -5.32 -7.68 13.50
CA LYS A 95 -4.24 -6.86 12.95
C LYS A 95 -3.82 -7.32 11.56
N ASN A 96 -3.48 -6.37 10.69
CA ASN A 96 -3.12 -6.58 9.28
C ASN A 96 -4.22 -7.27 8.45
N ASN A 97 -5.48 -7.05 8.83
CA ASN A 97 -6.62 -7.52 8.08
C ASN A 97 -7.28 -6.37 7.33
N VAL A 98 -8.14 -6.76 6.39
CA VAL A 98 -9.17 -5.89 5.84
C VAL A 98 -10.52 -6.31 6.41
N LEU A 99 -11.31 -5.32 6.80
CA LEU A 99 -12.68 -5.50 7.23
C LEU A 99 -13.59 -4.84 6.21
N PHE A 100 -14.71 -5.48 5.94
CA PHE A 100 -15.67 -4.98 4.98
C PHE A 100 -17.06 -5.04 5.59
N GLU A 101 -17.67 -3.86 5.75
CA GLU A 101 -18.96 -3.69 6.41
C GLU A 101 -19.99 -3.28 5.38
N ILE A 102 -20.58 -4.27 4.69
CA ILE A 102 -21.74 -4.02 3.83
C ILE A 102 -23.04 -4.31 4.61
N PRO A 103 -24.01 -3.38 4.63
CA PRO A 103 -25.41 -3.68 4.88
C PRO A 103 -25.94 -4.87 4.05
N MET A 104 -26.82 -5.68 4.65
CA MET A 104 -27.31 -6.93 4.07
C MET A 104 -28.08 -6.77 2.74
N ASP A 105 -28.58 -5.57 2.46
CA ASP A 105 -29.39 -5.18 1.30
C ASP A 105 -28.59 -4.41 0.23
N GLN A 106 -27.33 -4.05 0.51
CA GLN A 106 -26.52 -3.24 -0.37
C GLN A 106 -25.84 -4.10 -1.45
N LYS A 107 -26.31 -3.94 -2.69
CA LYS A 107 -25.84 -4.69 -3.88
C LYS A 107 -24.54 -4.17 -4.50
N LYS A 108 -24.09 -2.99 -4.07
CA LYS A 108 -22.91 -2.30 -4.60
C LYS A 108 -22.09 -1.79 -3.44
N TYR A 109 -20.79 -1.96 -3.52
CA TYR A 109 -19.87 -1.45 -2.53
C TYR A 109 -18.92 -0.43 -3.16
N SER A 110 -18.24 0.30 -2.29
CA SER A 110 -17.29 1.36 -2.59
C SER A 110 -16.22 1.38 -1.51
N LEU A 111 -15.17 2.19 -1.70
CA LEU A 111 -14.06 2.29 -0.73
C LEU A 111 -14.51 2.58 0.71
N LYS A 112 -15.59 3.36 0.89
CA LYS A 112 -16.16 3.67 2.21
C LYS A 112 -16.64 2.44 2.99
N ASP A 113 -16.92 1.34 2.31
CA ASP A 113 -17.41 0.12 2.94
C ASP A 113 -16.24 -0.75 3.43
N PHE A 114 -15.00 -0.41 3.05
CA PHE A 114 -13.77 -1.11 3.43
C PHE A 114 -12.99 -0.36 4.51
N TYR A 115 -12.39 -1.16 5.39
CA TYR A 115 -11.50 -0.71 6.43
C TYR A 115 -10.25 -1.57 6.44
N VAL A 116 -9.12 -0.96 6.74
CA VAL A 116 -7.90 -1.66 7.11
C VAL A 116 -7.79 -1.65 8.63
N VAL A 117 -7.37 -2.78 9.19
CA VAL A 117 -6.95 -2.89 10.59
C VAL A 117 -5.44 -3.01 10.58
N ASP A 118 -4.74 -1.96 11.02
CA ASP A 118 -3.28 -1.90 10.93
C ASP A 118 -2.58 -2.83 11.96
N ASN A 119 -1.25 -2.79 12.01
CA ASN A 119 -0.44 -3.58 12.93
C ASN A 119 -0.63 -3.18 14.41
N THR A 120 -1.17 -1.99 14.69
CA THR A 120 -1.49 -1.52 16.04
C THR A 120 -2.86 -2.00 16.48
N GLY A 121 -3.75 -2.26 15.51
CA GLY A 121 -5.16 -2.59 15.70
C GLY A 121 -6.09 -1.41 15.44
N GLU A 122 -5.58 -0.28 14.92
CA GLU A 122 -6.39 0.87 14.51
C GLU A 122 -7.21 0.49 13.27
N LYS A 123 -8.53 0.71 13.34
CA LYS A 123 -9.46 0.51 12.22
C LYS A 123 -9.58 1.82 11.44
N ILE A 124 -9.15 1.82 10.18
CA ILE A 124 -9.09 3.01 9.32
C ILE A 124 -9.93 2.75 8.06
N ASN A 125 -10.83 3.69 7.74
CA ASN A 125 -11.67 3.58 6.54
C ASN A 125 -10.89 3.95 5.28
N LEU A 126 -11.04 3.19 4.19
CA LEU A 126 -10.28 3.43 2.96
C LEU A 126 -10.70 4.70 2.19
N GLU A 127 -11.91 5.23 2.40
CA GLU A 127 -12.33 6.53 1.84
C GLU A 127 -11.49 7.71 2.39
N GLN A 128 -10.79 7.51 3.51
CA GLN A 128 -9.89 8.54 4.05
C GLN A 128 -8.59 8.69 3.25
N HIS A 129 -8.33 7.82 2.26
CA HIS A 129 -7.11 7.87 1.43
C HIS A 129 -5.82 7.98 2.26
N THR A 130 -5.77 7.25 3.39
CA THR A 130 -4.61 7.23 4.27
C THR A 130 -3.43 6.53 3.58
N THR A 131 -2.23 7.11 3.72
CA THR A 131 -0.99 6.48 3.28
C THR A 131 -0.55 5.45 4.32
N TYR A 132 -0.09 4.31 3.82
CA TYR A 132 0.43 3.22 4.62
C TYR A 132 1.83 2.86 4.15
N LYS A 133 2.64 2.38 5.09
CA LYS A 133 3.78 1.53 4.81
C LYS A 133 3.32 0.07 4.85
N MET A 134 3.32 -0.56 3.69
CA MET A 134 2.97 -1.97 3.52
C MET A 134 4.24 -2.78 3.34
N THR A 135 4.43 -3.83 4.16
CA THR A 135 5.49 -4.82 3.97
C THR A 135 4.86 -6.18 3.67
N GLY A 136 5.38 -6.93 2.70
CA GLY A 136 4.84 -8.24 2.36
C GLY A 136 5.80 -9.08 1.54
N THR A 137 5.54 -10.37 1.43
CA THR A 137 6.36 -11.35 0.69
C THR A 137 5.79 -11.57 -0.71
N VAL A 138 6.63 -11.45 -1.73
CA VAL A 138 6.24 -11.65 -3.14
C VAL A 138 6.34 -13.12 -3.50
N HIS A 139 5.33 -13.64 -4.20
CA HIS A 139 5.32 -14.97 -4.79
C HIS A 139 4.82 -14.91 -6.24
N TYR A 140 5.62 -15.40 -7.19
CA TYR A 140 5.28 -15.43 -8.61
C TYR A 140 4.53 -16.71 -8.98
N THR A 141 3.34 -16.55 -9.54
CA THR A 141 2.49 -17.69 -9.92
C THR A 141 3.12 -18.54 -11.03
N GLU A 142 3.95 -17.94 -11.89
CA GLU A 142 4.64 -18.67 -12.96
C GLU A 142 5.70 -19.65 -12.42
N LEU A 143 6.32 -19.33 -11.27
CA LEU A 143 7.36 -20.17 -10.66
C LEU A 143 6.78 -21.41 -9.97
N GLU A 144 5.47 -21.43 -9.67
CA GLU A 144 4.75 -22.61 -9.19
C GLU A 144 4.65 -23.72 -10.26
N LYS A 145 4.86 -23.39 -11.55
CA LYS A 145 4.80 -24.35 -12.66
C LYS A 145 6.16 -25.06 -12.87
N PRO A 146 6.15 -26.28 -13.45
CA PRO A 146 7.37 -26.94 -13.93
C PRO A 146 8.14 -26.04 -14.91
N GLU A 147 9.48 -26.08 -14.86
CA GLU A 147 10.35 -25.19 -15.67
C GLU A 147 10.04 -25.24 -17.18
N SER A 148 9.70 -26.42 -17.71
CA SER A 148 9.35 -26.62 -19.13
C SER A 148 8.05 -25.93 -19.56
N GLU A 149 7.22 -25.50 -18.62
CA GLU A 149 5.90 -24.89 -18.85
C GLU A 149 5.88 -23.39 -18.53
N ARG A 150 7.01 -22.82 -18.08
CA ARG A 150 7.09 -21.42 -17.65
C ARG A 150 7.14 -20.47 -18.84
N ASP A 151 6.28 -19.47 -18.79
CA ASP A 151 6.33 -18.28 -19.64
C ASP A 151 7.17 -17.19 -18.96
N ASN A 152 8.42 -17.03 -19.39
CA ASN A 152 9.36 -16.04 -18.85
C ASN A 152 8.97 -14.57 -19.17
N THR A 153 7.83 -14.33 -19.81
CA THR A 153 7.26 -12.99 -20.02
C THR A 153 6.06 -12.72 -19.10
N ASN A 154 5.61 -13.72 -18.34
CA ASN A 154 4.50 -13.62 -17.41
C ASN A 154 5.00 -13.41 -15.97
N PHE A 155 4.89 -12.18 -15.48
CA PHE A 155 5.31 -11.80 -14.13
C PHE A 155 4.16 -11.72 -13.13
N ASN A 156 3.07 -12.47 -13.33
CA ASN A 156 1.96 -12.48 -12.39
C ASN A 156 2.41 -12.93 -10.98
N TYR A 157 2.09 -12.13 -9.97
CA TYR A 157 2.49 -12.35 -8.58
C TYR A 157 1.33 -12.19 -7.58
N LYS A 158 1.61 -12.58 -6.35
CA LYS A 158 0.82 -12.30 -5.14
C LYS A 158 1.75 -11.74 -4.08
N ILE A 159 1.25 -10.81 -3.28
CA ILE A 159 1.95 -10.33 -2.08
C ILE A 159 1.20 -10.87 -0.87
N THR A 160 1.87 -11.64 -0.03
CA THR A 160 1.30 -12.31 1.15
C THR A 160 2.05 -11.90 2.42
N ASN A 161 1.67 -12.46 3.58
CA ASN A 161 2.28 -12.15 4.89
C ASN A 161 2.38 -10.64 5.14
N VAL A 162 1.31 -9.93 4.84
CA VAL A 162 1.30 -8.47 4.79
C VAL A 162 1.28 -7.89 6.21
N ILE A 163 2.12 -6.87 6.43
CA ILE A 163 2.12 -6.00 7.60
C ILE A 163 1.77 -4.59 7.14
N ILE A 164 0.84 -3.96 7.83
CA ILE A 164 0.32 -2.64 7.49
C ILE A 164 0.62 -1.68 8.63
N GLU A 165 1.38 -0.63 8.34
CA GLU A 165 1.69 0.45 9.29
C GLU A 165 1.14 1.75 8.70
N LYS A 166 0.46 2.55 9.52
CA LYS A 166 0.10 3.91 9.13
C LYS A 166 1.37 4.75 9.00
N ASP A 167 1.55 5.42 7.87
CA ASP A 167 2.71 6.28 7.59
C ASP A 167 2.46 7.73 8.05
#